data_AF-A0A4S4GFH7-F1
#
_entry.id   AF-A0A4S4GFH7-F1
#
_cell.length_a   1.000
_cell.length_b   1.000
_cell.length_c   1.000
_cell.angle_alpha   90.00
_cell.angle_beta   90.00
_cell.angle_gamma   90.00
#
_symmetry.space_group_name_H-M   'P 1'
#
loop_
_entity.id
_entity.type
_entity.pdbx_description
1 polymer ?
#
loop_
_entity_poly.entity_id
_entity_poly.type
_entity_poly.pdbx_seq_one_letter_code
_entity_poly.pdbx_strand_id
1 'polypeptide(L)'
;MGMTVIDLDIKNLPLEDFMKAMGFEPINRNNNLLTYESPYSANGNIVVDTDANGWYDKAQPEKMYGGIYDLAYEIIGSANKSELNLFIASEMKKVRDVKMYHVTANAPERKQELPQRKRGMRL
;
A
#
# COMPACT_ATOMS: atom_id res chain seq x y z
N MET A 1 -11.07 21.73 -7.26
CA MET A 1 -10.18 20.55 -7.25
C MET A 1 -10.33 19.88 -5.89
N GLY A 2 -10.80 18.64 -5.84
CA GLY A 2 -10.90 17.89 -4.59
C GLY A 2 -9.54 17.32 -4.20
N MET A 3 -9.20 17.37 -2.91
CA MET A 3 -8.00 16.76 -2.35
C MET A 3 -8.39 15.43 -1.71
N THR A 4 -7.77 14.33 -2.11
CA THR A 4 -7.98 13.03 -1.46
C THR A 4 -6.94 12.89 -0.35
N VAL A 5 -7.40 12.85 0.90
CA VAL A 5 -6.58 12.60 2.08
C VAL A 5 -6.63 11.11 2.38
N ILE A 6 -5.45 10.49 2.45
CA ILE A 6 -5.28 9.07 2.75
C ILE A 6 -4.60 9.01 4.12
N ASP A 7 -5.31 8.47 5.11
CA ASP A 7 -4.78 8.26 6.45
C ASP A 7 -3.94 6.98 6.48
N LEU A 8 -2.80 7.02 5.80
CA LEU A 8 -1.91 5.88 5.66
C LEU A 8 -0.46 6.30 5.52
N ASP A 9 0.41 5.70 6.32
CA ASP A 9 1.85 5.87 6.18
C ASP A 9 2.38 4.99 5.03
N ILE A 10 2.14 5.45 3.80
CA ILE A 10 2.57 4.76 2.57
C ILE A 10 4.10 4.67 2.53
N LYS A 11 4.81 5.68 3.04
CA LYS A 11 6.27 5.72 2.98
C LYS A 11 6.91 4.62 3.82
N ASN A 12 6.37 4.36 5.01
CA ASN A 12 6.87 3.34 5.93
C ASN A 12 6.12 2.01 5.81
N LEU A 13 5.35 1.83 4.73
CA LEU A 13 4.53 0.65 4.57
C LEU A 13 5.40 -0.58 4.27
N PRO A 14 5.24 -1.71 4.98
CA PRO A 14 5.93 -2.93 4.64
C PRO A 14 5.54 -3.42 3.24
N LEU A 15 6.54 -3.67 2.39
CA LEU A 15 6.32 -4.22 1.06
C LEU A 15 5.65 -5.60 1.13
N GLU A 16 5.91 -6.40 2.18
CA GLU A 16 5.22 -7.67 2.42
C GLU A 16 3.70 -7.48 2.50
N ASP A 17 3.23 -6.52 3.29
CA ASP A 17 1.80 -6.21 3.43
C ASP A 17 1.21 -5.73 2.11
N PHE A 18 1.96 -4.95 1.34
CA PHE A 18 1.52 -4.47 0.02
C PHE A 18 1.40 -5.60 -1.00
N MET A 19 2.38 -6.50 -1.06
CA MET A 19 2.31 -7.68 -1.93
C MET A 19 1.11 -8.56 -1.55
N LYS A 20 0.91 -8.78 -0.25
CA LYS A 20 -0.25 -9.51 0.27
C LYS A 20 -1.58 -8.81 -0.08
N ALA A 21 -1.61 -7.48 -0.05
CA ALA A 21 -2.77 -6.68 -0.41
C ALA A 21 -3.19 -6.84 -1.87
N MET A 22 -2.19 -6.92 -2.75
CA MET A 22 -2.39 -7.23 -4.16
C MET A 22 -2.77 -8.70 -4.42
N GLY A 23 -2.65 -9.57 -3.41
CA GLY A 23 -2.95 -11.00 -3.51
C GLY A 23 -1.75 -11.86 -3.91
N PHE A 24 -0.53 -11.32 -3.85
CA PHE A 24 0.69 -12.08 -4.09
C PHE A 24 1.18 -12.73 -2.80
N GLU A 25 1.44 -14.03 -2.87
CA GLU A 25 2.05 -14.80 -1.79
C GLU A 25 3.53 -15.05 -2.09
N PRO A 26 4.40 -15.07 -1.06
CA PRO A 26 5.81 -15.31 -1.28
C PRO A 26 6.03 -16.78 -1.68
N ILE A 27 6.58 -16.98 -2.87
CA ILE A 27 6.98 -18.29 -3.41
C ILE A 27 8.09 -18.90 -2.54
N ASN A 28 8.99 -18.04 -2.05
CA ASN A 28 10.12 -18.46 -1.22
C ASN A 28 10.33 -17.45 -0.09
N ARG A 29 10.56 -17.95 1.13
CA ARG A 29 10.93 -17.14 2.29
C ARG A 29 12.32 -17.54 2.75
N ASN A 30 13.27 -16.61 2.63
CA ASN A 30 14.66 -16.83 2.99
C ASN A 30 15.10 -15.78 4.02
N ASN A 31 14.89 -16.08 5.30
CA ASN A 31 15.02 -15.12 6.42
C ASN A 31 14.17 -13.86 6.16
N ASN A 32 14.82 -12.72 5.93
CA ASN A 32 14.18 -11.42 5.66
C ASN A 32 13.89 -11.19 4.16
N LEU A 33 14.37 -12.08 3.29
CA LEU A 33 14.17 -11.98 1.85
C LEU A 33 12.99 -12.85 1.42
N LEU A 34 11.96 -12.22 0.89
CA LEU A 34 10.73 -12.86 0.42
C LEU A 34 10.70 -12.77 -1.11
N THR A 35 10.71 -13.91 -1.79
CA THR A 35 10.59 -13.95 -3.26
C THR A 35 9.12 -14.05 -3.65
N TYR A 36 8.68 -13.15 -4.52
CA TYR A 36 7.33 -13.09 -5.07
C TYR A 36 7.35 -13.15 -6.60
N GLU A 37 6.23 -13.52 -7.20
CA GLU A 37 6.00 -13.29 -8.63
C GLU A 37 5.97 -11.79 -8.90
N SER A 38 6.53 -11.36 -10.03
CA SER A 38 6.57 -9.95 -10.39
C SER A 38 5.15 -9.44 -10.72
N PRO A 39 4.67 -8.39 -10.04
CA PRO A 39 3.32 -7.87 -10.28
C PRO A 39 3.20 -7.11 -11.61
N TYR A 40 4.32 -6.72 -12.22
CA TYR A 40 4.38 -6.00 -13.50
C TYR A 40 4.89 -6.87 -14.66
N SER A 41 5.42 -8.07 -14.39
CA SER A 41 5.99 -8.95 -15.40
C SER A 41 5.53 -10.39 -15.23
N ALA A 42 4.92 -10.97 -16.27
CA ALA A 42 4.31 -12.30 -16.23
C ALA A 42 5.30 -13.45 -15.91
N ASN A 43 6.59 -13.28 -16.21
CA ASN A 43 7.64 -14.28 -15.97
C ASN A 43 8.76 -13.76 -15.04
N GLY A 44 8.55 -12.59 -14.44
CA GLY A 44 9.51 -11.99 -13.52
C GLY A 44 9.34 -12.53 -12.10
N ASN A 45 10.42 -12.47 -11.32
CA ASN A 45 10.35 -12.67 -9.88
C ASN A 45 11.02 -11.49 -9.21
N ILE A 46 10.40 -10.96 -8.16
CA ILE A 46 11.00 -9.92 -7.34
C ILE A 46 11.33 -10.49 -5.96
N VAL A 47 12.37 -9.95 -5.36
CA VAL A 47 12.72 -10.26 -3.98
C VAL A 47 12.51 -9.01 -3.15
N VAL A 48 11.72 -9.14 -2.11
CA VAL A 48 11.41 -8.11 -1.13
C VAL A 48 12.25 -8.38 0.11
N ASP A 49 13.02 -7.39 0.52
CA ASP A 49 13.74 -7.36 1.78
C ASP A 49 12.87 -6.67 2.84
N THR A 50 12.41 -7.42 3.84
CA THR A 50 11.59 -6.89 4.93
C THR A 50 12.39 -6.12 5.98
N ASP A 51 13.71 -6.29 6.04
CA ASP A 51 14.60 -5.57 6.96
C ASP A 51 14.88 -4.16 6.42
N ALA A 52 15.27 -4.08 5.14
CA ALA A 52 15.50 -2.81 4.44
C ALA A 52 14.19 -2.14 3.96
N ASN A 53 13.06 -2.87 4.02
CA ASN A 53 11.79 -2.52 3.40
C ASN A 53 11.93 -2.08 1.93
N GLY A 54 12.74 -2.83 1.19
CA GLY A 54 13.06 -2.57 -0.21
C GLY A 54 12.81 -3.80 -1.08
N TRP A 55 12.91 -3.63 -2.40
CA TRP A 55 12.80 -4.74 -3.34
C TRP A 55 13.77 -4.63 -4.51
N TYR A 56 14.02 -5.76 -5.14
CA TYR A 56 14.82 -5.86 -6.36
C TYR A 56 14.33 -7.00 -7.27
N ASP A 57 14.57 -6.87 -8.57
CA ASP A 57 14.33 -7.98 -9.50
C ASP A 57 15.31 -9.12 -9.22
N LYS A 58 14.80 -10.35 -9.11
CA LYS A 58 15.64 -11.55 -9.02
C LYS A 58 16.54 -11.71 -10.25
N ALA A 59 16.10 -11.18 -11.40
CA ALA A 59 16.89 -11.15 -12.63
C ALA A 59 18.06 -10.14 -12.58
N GLN A 60 17.96 -9.09 -11.76
CA GLN A 60 18.97 -8.04 -11.62
C GLN A 60 19.20 -7.69 -10.14
N PRO A 61 19.80 -8.60 -9.34
CA PRO A 61 19.97 -8.40 -7.91
C PRO A 61 20.92 -7.24 -7.55
N GLU A 62 21.76 -6.81 -8.48
CA GLU A 62 22.65 -5.65 -8.30
C GLU A 62 21.91 -4.31 -8.35
N LYS A 63 20.71 -4.29 -8.92
CA LYS A 63 19.88 -3.09 -9.01
C LYS A 63 18.83 -3.14 -7.91
N MET A 64 19.07 -2.42 -6.83
CA MET A 64 18.04 -2.18 -5.83
C MET A 64 17.04 -1.18 -6.43
N TYR A 65 15.82 -1.65 -6.73
CA TYR A 65 14.82 -0.84 -7.43
C TYR A 65 14.20 0.20 -6.51
N GLY A 66 14.15 -0.08 -5.20
CA GLY A 66 13.78 0.91 -4.19
C GLY A 66 12.65 0.43 -3.30
N GLY A 67 11.71 1.33 -3.02
CA GLY A 67 10.61 1.09 -2.10
C GLY A 67 9.27 0.87 -2.81
N ILE A 68 8.19 1.07 -2.07
CA ILE A 68 6.82 0.87 -2.59
C ILE A 68 6.43 1.82 -3.72
N TYR A 69 7.00 3.03 -3.74
CA TYR A 69 6.74 3.98 -4.82
C TYR A 69 7.31 3.50 -6.14
N ASP A 70 8.54 2.98 -6.12
CA ASP A 70 9.18 2.39 -7.29
C ASP A 70 8.40 1.16 -7.75
N LEU A 71 7.95 0.30 -6.83
CA LEU A 71 7.14 -0.85 -7.18
C LEU A 71 5.81 -0.45 -7.82
N ALA A 72 5.10 0.50 -7.22
CA ALA A 72 3.85 1.01 -7.76
C ALA A 72 4.06 1.68 -9.13
N TYR A 73 5.18 2.40 -9.32
CA TYR A 73 5.55 2.98 -10.61
C TYR A 73 5.73 1.92 -11.69
N GLU A 74 6.41 0.82 -11.40
CA GLU A 74 6.59 -0.28 -12.36
C GLU A 74 5.25 -0.96 -12.70
N ILE A 75 4.30 -1.01 -11.77
CA ILE A 75 2.98 -1.63 -12.00
C ILE A 75 2.05 -0.72 -12.84
N ILE A 76 1.90 0.55 -12.45
CA ILE A 76 0.93 1.46 -13.11
C ILE A 76 1.56 2.33 -14.20
N GLY A 77 2.88 2.40 -14.28
CA GLY A 77 3.63 3.21 -15.24
C GLY A 77 3.51 4.73 -15.05
N SER A 78 3.02 5.20 -13.88
CA SER A 78 2.73 6.61 -13.63
C SER A 78 3.72 7.25 -12.66
N ALA A 79 4.35 8.35 -13.08
CA ALA A 79 5.19 9.18 -12.22
C ALA A 79 4.37 10.11 -11.29
N ASN A 80 3.04 10.11 -11.38
CA ASN A 80 2.21 10.98 -10.57
C ASN A 80 2.05 10.42 -9.15
N LYS A 81 2.66 11.11 -8.18
CA LYS A 81 2.63 10.70 -6.77
C LYS A 81 1.22 10.55 -6.20
N SER A 82 0.26 11.34 -6.68
CA SER A 82 -1.14 11.21 -6.25
C SER A 82 -1.77 9.91 -6.74
N GLU A 83 -1.46 9.49 -7.96
CA GLU A 83 -1.95 8.22 -8.52
C GLU A 83 -1.28 7.03 -7.83
N LEU A 84 0.05 7.10 -7.61
CA LEU A 84 0.79 6.07 -6.85
C LEU A 84 0.20 5.92 -5.44
N ASN A 85 -0.02 7.03 -4.74
CA ASN A 85 -0.62 7.01 -3.41
C ASN A 85 -2.02 6.40 -3.41
N LEU A 86 -2.86 6.79 -4.38
CA LEU A 86 -4.23 6.29 -4.51
C LEU A 86 -4.23 4.78 -4.80
N PHE A 87 -3.38 4.33 -5.71
CA PHE A 87 -3.23 2.92 -6.06
C PHE A 87 -2.81 2.10 -4.83
N ILE A 88 -1.72 2.48 -4.17
CA ILE A 88 -1.21 1.78 -2.98
C ILE A 88 -2.29 1.70 -1.91
N ALA A 89 -2.92 2.83 -1.61
CA ALA A 89 -3.94 2.87 -0.58
C ALA A 89 -5.19 2.07 -0.95
N SER A 90 -5.55 2.01 -2.23
CA SER A 90 -6.67 1.20 -2.74
C SER A 90 -6.40 -0.28 -2.59
N GLU A 91 -5.20 -0.74 -2.92
CA GLU A 91 -4.79 -2.13 -2.71
C GLU A 91 -4.78 -2.45 -1.22
N MET A 92 -4.17 -1.60 -0.41
CA MET A 92 -4.09 -1.80 1.04
C MET A 92 -5.45 -1.82 1.72
N LYS A 93 -6.45 -1.11 1.19
CA LYS A 93 -7.83 -1.16 1.70
C LYS A 93 -8.44 -2.56 1.63
N LYS A 94 -7.93 -3.46 0.77
CA LYS A 94 -8.41 -4.85 0.66
C LYS A 94 -8.01 -5.71 1.86
N VAL A 95 -6.87 -5.41 2.49
CA VAL A 95 -6.32 -6.21 3.61
C VAL A 95 -6.39 -5.50 4.95
N ARG A 96 -6.56 -4.18 4.96
CA ARG A 96 -6.72 -3.39 6.19
C ARG A 96 -7.71 -2.26 5.99
N ASP A 97 -8.26 -1.75 7.09
CA ASP A 97 -9.11 -0.57 7.07
C ASP A 97 -8.27 0.69 6.79
N VAL A 98 -8.20 1.11 5.53
CA VAL A 98 -7.57 2.38 5.12
C VAL A 98 -8.65 3.44 4.97
N LYS A 99 -8.54 4.52 5.75
CA LYS A 99 -9.49 5.63 5.67
C LYS A 99 -9.06 6.60 4.57
N MET A 100 -9.94 6.77 3.58
CA MET A 100 -9.77 7.71 2.47
C MET A 100 -10.87 8.75 2.52
N TYR A 101 -10.52 10.03 2.48
CA TYR A 101 -11.47 11.14 2.52
C TYR A 101 -11.28 12.02 1.29
N HIS A 102 -12.36 12.25 0.55
CA HIS A 102 -12.39 13.27 -0.49
C HIS A 102 -12.76 14.61 0.15
N VAL A 103 -11.79 15.52 0.22
CA VAL A 103 -11.99 16.90 0.66
C VAL A 103 -12.27 17.73 -0.59
N THR A 104 -13.54 17.96 -0.89
CA THR A 104 -13.94 19.02 -1.82
C THR A 104 -14.06 20.33 -1.06
N ALA A 105 -13.51 21.42 -1.60
CA ALA A 105 -13.53 22.75 -0.98
C ALA A 105 -14.95 23.34 -0.76
N ASN A 106 -16.02 22.60 -1.06
CA ASN A 106 -17.42 23.05 -1.00
C ASN A 106 -18.41 21.96 -0.52
N ALA A 107 -18.02 21.07 0.41
CA ALA A 107 -19.00 20.16 1.04
C ALA A 107 -18.79 20.11 2.57
N PRO A 108 -19.88 20.14 3.36
CA PRO A 108 -19.81 20.28 4.81
C PRO A 108 -19.16 19.05 5.44
N GLU A 109 -18.32 19.31 6.43
CA GLU A 109 -17.61 18.36 7.28
C GLU A 109 -18.44 17.09 7.54
N ARG A 110 -18.08 15.97 6.89
CA ARG A 110 -18.58 14.66 7.32
C ARG A 110 -17.93 14.35 8.67
N LYS A 111 -18.68 14.67 9.72
CA LYS A 111 -18.45 14.23 11.10
C LYS A 111 -18.20 12.73 11.06
N GLN A 112 -16.97 12.33 11.39
CA GLN A 112 -16.70 10.94 11.76
C GLN A 112 -17.55 10.66 13.02
N GLU A 113 -18.65 9.94 12.84
CA GLU A 113 -19.47 9.48 13.96
C GLU A 113 -18.68 8.40 14.71
N LEU A 114 -17.92 8.84 15.73
CA LEU A 114 -17.45 7.99 16.81
C LEU A 114 -18.65 7.20 17.34
N PRO A 115 -18.55 5.87 17.54
CA PRO A 115 -19.66 5.09 18.05
C PRO A 115 -20.01 5.57 19.46
N GLN A 116 -21.13 6.29 19.56
CA GLN A 116 -21.69 6.76 20.82
C GLN A 116 -21.95 5.55 21.73
N ARG A 117 -21.11 5.37 22.76
CA ARG A 117 -21.39 4.46 23.87
C ARG A 117 -22.71 4.90 24.51
N LYS A 118 -23.79 4.18 24.24
CA LYS A 118 -25.07 4.31 24.95
C LYS A 118 -24.80 4.11 26.44
N ARG A 119 -24.77 5.19 27.21
CA ARG A 119 -24.86 5.12 28.68
C ARG A 119 -26.30 4.78 29.01
N GLY A 120 -26.58 3.48 29.16
CA GLY A 120 -27.84 2.99 29.69
C GLY A 120 -28.05 3.53 31.10
N MET A 121 -29.14 4.27 31.27
CA MET A 121 -29.64 4.82 32.52
C MET A 121 -29.80 3.71 33.57
N ARG A 122 -29.36 3.99 34.80
CA ARG A 122 -29.77 3.27 36.01
C ARG A 122 -31.25 3.55 36.22
N LEU A 123 -32.06 2.50 36.28
CA LEU A 123 -33.36 2.47 36.96
C LEU A 123 -33.16 1.82 38.32
#